data_AF-A0A9D2FNU9-F1
#
_entry.id   AF-A0A9D2FNU9-F1
#
_cell.length_a   1.000
_cell.length_b   1.000
_cell.length_c   1.000
_cell.angle_alpha   90.00
_cell.angle_beta   90.00
_cell.angle_gamma   90.00
#
_symmetry.space_group_name_H-M   'P 1'
#
loop_
_entity.id
_entity.type
_entity.pdbx_description
1 polymer ?
#
loop_
_entity_poly.entity_id
_entity_poly.type
_entity_poly.pdbx_seq_one_letter_code
_entity_poly.pdbx_strand_id
1 'polypeptide(L)'
;MDRIEMDFRQAKQQAAQLEELAAQLKNLAAKDLQETMQSLSAAWKGESADSYMQKGVRLEENISGTARKLEQIASTIRITAQRTYEAEMRAREIAKERTYGGH
;
A
#
# COMPACT_ATOMS: atom_id res chain seq x y z
N MET A 1 -12.63 17.77 17.79
CA MET A 1 -11.58 16.97 17.15
C MET A 1 -10.52 17.95 16.70
N ASP A 2 -9.28 17.70 17.09
CA ASP A 2 -8.18 18.59 16.73
C ASP A 2 -7.70 18.33 15.29
N ARG A 3 -7.08 19.32 14.65
CA ARG A 3 -6.45 19.17 13.32
C ARG A 3 -5.47 17.99 13.30
N ILE A 4 -4.74 17.80 14.40
CA ILE A 4 -3.77 16.71 14.58
C ILE A 4 -4.43 15.33 14.54
N GLU A 5 -5.60 15.18 15.18
CA GLU A 5 -6.37 13.93 15.14
C GLU A 5 -6.98 13.68 13.76
N MET A 6 -7.43 14.75 13.09
CA MET A 6 -7.98 14.68 11.74
C MET A 6 -6.92 14.25 10.72
N ASP A 7 -5.75 14.90 10.73
CA ASP A 7 -4.64 14.60 9.82
C ASP A 7 -4.12 13.16 10.05
N PHE A 8 -4.04 12.73 11.31
CA PHE A 8 -3.69 11.34 11.66
C PHE A 8 -4.71 10.32 11.13
N ARG A 9 -6.02 10.59 11.29
CA ARG A 9 -7.09 9.73 10.76
C ARG A 9 -7.05 9.66 9.24
N GLN A 10 -6.85 10.80 8.56
CA GLN A 10 -6.73 10.86 7.12
C GLN A 10 -5.54 10.03 6.61
N ALA A 11 -4.37 10.16 7.24
CA ALA A 11 -3.19 9.37 6.89
C ALA A 11 -3.44 7.86 7.03
N LYS A 12 -4.15 7.43 8.09
CA LYS A 12 -4.55 6.02 8.25
C LYS A 12 -5.50 5.55 7.15
N GLN A 13 -6.45 6.37 6.73
CA GLN A 13 -7.36 6.05 5.64
C GLN A 13 -6.62 5.90 4.31
N GLN A 14 -5.72 6.82 3.99
CA GLN A 14 -4.89 6.73 2.77
C GLN A 14 -4.03 5.47 2.75
N ALA A 15 -3.42 5.10 3.88
CA ALA A 15 -2.68 3.85 3.98
C ALA A 15 -3.57 2.62 3.76
N ALA A 16 -4.79 2.60 4.30
CA ALA A 16 -5.72 1.50 4.10
C ALA A 16 -6.15 1.36 2.62
N GLN A 17 -6.37 2.47 1.92
CA GLN A 17 -6.70 2.45 0.49
C GLN A 17 -5.57 1.86 -0.36
N LEU A 18 -4.31 2.18 -0.02
CA LEU A 18 -3.15 1.61 -0.72
C LEU A 18 -3.03 0.10 -0.51
N GLU A 19 -3.35 -0.40 0.68
CA GLU A 19 -3.35 -1.84 0.97
C GLU A 19 -4.47 -2.57 0.27
N GLU A 20 -5.66 -1.98 0.21
CA GLU A 20 -6.77 -2.53 -0.55
C GLU A 20 -6.40 -2.63 -2.03
N LEU A 21 -5.82 -1.58 -2.61
CA LEU A 21 -5.35 -1.60 -4.00
C LEU A 21 -4.24 -2.64 -4.22
N ALA A 22 -3.30 -2.77 -3.28
CA ALA A 22 -2.26 -3.80 -3.36
C ALA A 22 -2.86 -5.21 -3.33
N ALA A 23 -3.87 -5.46 -2.51
CA ALA A 23 -4.57 -6.73 -2.45
C ALA A 23 -5.31 -7.04 -3.75
N GLN A 24 -5.98 -6.05 -4.33
CA GLN A 24 -6.64 -6.17 -5.64
C GLN A 24 -5.64 -6.53 -6.74
N LEU A 25 -4.46 -5.87 -6.78
CA LEU A 25 -3.41 -6.18 -7.75
C LEU A 25 -2.84 -7.60 -7.57
N LYS A 26 -2.65 -8.05 -6.32
CA LYS A 26 -2.21 -9.42 -6.05
C LYS A 26 -3.22 -10.45 -6.54
N ASN A 27 -4.51 -10.20 -6.32
CA ASN A 27 -5.57 -11.08 -6.81
C ASN A 27 -5.62 -11.11 -8.34
N LEU A 28 -5.51 -9.95 -9.00
CA LEU A 28 -5.48 -9.85 -10.46
C LEU A 28 -4.31 -10.65 -11.06
N ALA A 29 -3.12 -10.56 -10.47
CA ALA A 29 -1.95 -11.30 -10.92
C ALA A 29 -2.10 -12.81 -10.68
N ALA A 30 -2.49 -13.21 -9.47
CA ALA A 30 -2.50 -14.61 -9.04
C ALA A 30 -3.70 -15.42 -9.56
N LYS A 31 -4.81 -14.76 -9.94
CA LYS A 31 -6.01 -15.43 -10.44
C LYS A 31 -6.25 -15.11 -11.89
N ASP A 32 -6.73 -13.90 -12.18
CA ASP A 32 -7.27 -13.58 -13.50
C ASP A 32 -6.22 -13.70 -14.61
N LEU A 33 -5.01 -13.18 -14.38
CA LEU A 33 -3.92 -13.29 -15.34
C LEU A 33 -3.46 -14.75 -15.48
N GLN A 34 -3.23 -15.45 -14.37
CA GLN A 34 -2.78 -16.84 -14.40
C GLN A 34 -3.78 -17.76 -15.10
N GLU A 35 -5.08 -17.66 -14.78
CA GLU A 35 -6.16 -18.44 -15.40
C GLU A 35 -6.27 -18.17 -16.91
N THR A 36 -6.18 -16.89 -17.30
CA THR A 36 -6.21 -16.49 -18.71
C THR A 36 -5.01 -17.05 -19.48
N MET A 37 -3.81 -16.94 -18.91
CA MET A 37 -2.58 -17.44 -19.53
C MET A 37 -2.59 -18.97 -19.64
N GLN A 38 -3.10 -19.66 -18.61
CA GLN A 38 -3.22 -21.13 -18.63
C GLN A 38 -4.20 -21.59 -19.72
N SER A 39 -5.36 -20.93 -19.84
CA SER A 39 -6.35 -21.20 -20.88
C SER A 39 -5.79 -20.96 -22.28
N LEU A 40 -5.07 -19.86 -22.48
CA LEU A 40 -4.42 -19.54 -23.74
C LEU A 40 -3.33 -20.56 -24.10
N SER A 41 -2.53 -20.99 -23.13
CA SER A 41 -1.49 -21.99 -23.32
C SER A 41 -2.02 -23.36 -23.74
N ALA A 42 -3.27 -23.70 -23.39
CA ALA A 42 -3.90 -24.95 -23.76
C ALA A 42 -4.29 -24.98 -25.25
N ALA A 43 -4.82 -23.86 -25.77
CA ALA A 43 -5.31 -23.74 -27.14
C ALA A 43 -4.24 -23.28 -28.15
N TRP A 44 -3.24 -22.51 -27.71
CA TRP A 44 -2.21 -21.95 -28.57
C TRP A 44 -0.84 -22.56 -28.27
N LYS A 45 -0.25 -23.22 -29.27
CA LYS A 45 1.04 -23.92 -29.18
C LYS A 45 2.05 -23.37 -30.19
N GLY A 46 3.33 -23.60 -29.91
CA GLY A 46 4.46 -23.21 -30.76
C GLY A 46 5.28 -22.07 -30.16
N GLU A 47 6.42 -21.78 -30.77
CA GLU A 47 7.45 -20.86 -30.25
C GLU A 47 6.92 -19.43 -29.96
N SER A 48 5.97 -18.96 -30.77
CA SER A 48 5.32 -17.66 -30.54
C SER A 48 4.43 -17.66 -29.30
N ALA A 49 3.75 -18.78 -29.01
CA ALA A 49 2.96 -18.95 -27.81
C ALA A 49 3.88 -18.95 -26.58
N ASP A 50 5.00 -19.69 -26.63
CA ASP A 50 5.98 -19.75 -25.54
C ASP A 50 6.57 -18.36 -25.24
N SER A 51 6.93 -17.61 -26.27
CA SER A 51 7.42 -16.23 -26.15
C SER A 51 6.38 -15.29 -25.53
N TYR A 52 5.10 -15.48 -25.85
CA TYR A 52 4.01 -14.72 -25.24
C TYR A 52 3.77 -15.11 -23.78
N MET A 53 3.84 -16.41 -23.44
CA MET A 53 3.75 -16.90 -22.07
C MET A 53 4.80 -16.24 -21.16
N GLN A 54 6.05 -16.13 -21.64
CA GLN A 54 7.12 -15.45 -20.90
C GLN A 54 6.82 -13.96 -20.65
N LYS A 55 6.17 -13.27 -21.58
CA LYS A 55 5.74 -11.88 -21.37
C LYS A 55 4.66 -11.78 -20.29
N GLY A 56 3.74 -12.74 -20.23
CA GLY A 56 2.73 -12.80 -19.18
C GLY A 56 3.33 -13.01 -17.79
N VAL A 57 4.31 -13.92 -17.65
CA VAL A 57 5.04 -14.12 -16.38
C VAL A 57 5.72 -12.82 -15.92
N ARG A 58 6.41 -12.11 -16.84
CA ARG A 58 7.03 -10.81 -16.51
C ARG A 58 5.99 -9.77 -16.10
N LEU A 59 4.81 -9.77 -16.71
CA LEU A 59 3.72 -8.88 -16.34
C LEU A 59 3.20 -9.19 -14.93
N GLU A 60 3.03 -10.48 -14.59
CA GLU A 60 2.64 -10.94 -13.26
C GLU A 60 3.64 -10.49 -12.19
N GLU A 61 4.95 -10.63 -12.46
CA GLU A 61 6.02 -10.16 -11.59
C GLU A 61 5.97 -8.64 -11.39
N ASN A 62 5.72 -7.87 -12.46
CA ASN A 62 5.60 -6.42 -12.40
C ASN A 62 4.39 -5.96 -11.58
N ILE A 63 3.24 -6.61 -11.75
CA ILE A 63 2.03 -6.33 -10.97
C ILE A 63 2.29 -6.64 -9.49
N SER A 64 2.86 -7.80 -9.20
CA SER A 64 3.23 -8.22 -7.84
C SER A 64 4.24 -7.26 -7.21
N GLY A 65 5.23 -6.80 -7.97
CA GLY A 65 6.20 -5.79 -7.55
C GLY A 65 5.55 -4.44 -7.24
N THR A 66 4.57 -4.03 -8.03
CA THR A 66 3.79 -2.80 -7.82
C THR A 66 2.96 -2.90 -6.54
N ALA A 67 2.27 -4.02 -6.32
CA ALA A 67 1.52 -4.27 -5.09
C ALA A 67 2.41 -4.18 -3.84
N ARG A 68 3.60 -4.79 -3.86
CA ARG A 68 4.56 -4.71 -2.74
C ARG A 68 5.01 -3.26 -2.45
N LYS A 69 5.21 -2.45 -3.50
CA LYS A 69 5.56 -1.02 -3.32
C LYS A 69 4.43 -0.26 -2.65
N LEU A 70 3.17 -0.50 -3.02
CA LEU A 70 2.01 0.11 -2.38
C LEU A 70 1.94 -0.23 -0.89
N GLU A 71 2.17 -1.50 -0.53
CA GLU A 71 2.22 -1.94 0.88
C GLU A 71 3.34 -1.24 1.67
N GLN A 72 4.52 -1.09 1.07
CA GLN A 72 5.64 -0.38 1.68
C GLN A 72 5.32 1.11 1.92
N ILE A 73 4.66 1.77 0.95
CA ILE A 73 4.23 3.16 1.07
C ILE A 73 3.16 3.29 2.16
N ALA A 74 2.16 2.40 2.20
CA ALA A 74 1.14 2.38 3.24
C ALA A 74 1.74 2.25 4.64
N SER A 75 2.70 1.34 4.81
CA SER A 75 3.44 1.16 6.05
C SER A 75 4.20 2.42 6.46
N THR A 76 4.89 3.05 5.51
CA THR A 76 5.63 4.30 5.74
C THR A 76 4.69 5.44 6.19
N ILE A 77 3.52 5.56 5.56
CA ILE A 77 2.50 6.54 5.96
C ILE A 77 2.06 6.31 7.40
N ARG A 78 1.75 5.07 7.80
CA ARG A 78 1.32 4.76 9.18
C ARG A 78 2.39 5.09 10.21
N ILE A 79 3.62 4.67 9.96
CA ILE A 79 4.75 4.93 10.86
C ILE A 79 4.97 6.43 11.01
N THR A 80 4.96 7.17 9.91
CA THR A 80 5.16 8.61 9.90
C THR A 80 4.03 9.32 10.64
N ALA A 81 2.78 8.99 10.32
CA ALA A 81 1.61 9.57 10.96
C ALA A 81 1.59 9.32 12.48
N GLN A 82 1.94 8.10 12.92
CA GLN A 82 2.02 7.76 14.33
C GLN A 82 3.10 8.58 15.04
N ARG A 83 4.31 8.66 14.47
CA ARG A 83 5.42 9.44 15.04
C ARG A 83 5.08 10.92 15.15
N THR A 84 4.46 11.50 14.12
CA THR A 84 4.03 12.90 14.13
C THR A 84 2.99 13.15 15.22
N TYR A 85 1.96 12.30 15.30
CA TYR A 85 0.92 12.42 16.33
C TYR A 85 1.52 12.35 17.75
N GLU A 86 2.38 11.37 18.02
CA GLU A 86 3.03 11.22 19.34
C GLU A 86 3.96 12.40 19.67
N ALA A 87 4.66 12.97 18.69
CA ALA A 87 5.50 14.15 18.89
C ALA A 87 4.66 15.39 19.23
N GLU A 88 3.58 15.62 18.49
CA GLU A 88 2.69 16.75 18.68
C GLU A 88 1.93 16.69 20.01
N MET A 89 1.44 15.50 20.39
CA MET A 89 0.77 15.31 21.68
C MET A 89 1.72 15.54 22.86
N ARG A 90 2.98 15.11 22.77
CA ARG A 90 4.00 15.43 23.79
C ARG A 90 4.29 16.92 23.85
N ALA A 91 4.43 17.60 22.71
CA ALA A 91 4.67 19.04 22.67
C ALA A 91 3.52 19.83 23.31
N ARG A 92 2.28 19.38 23.10
CA ARG A 92 1.08 19.96 23.73
C ARG A 92 1.07 19.80 25.24
N GLU A 93 1.45 18.64 25.74
CA GLU A 93 1.49 18.40 27.18
C GLU A 93 2.54 19.29 27.86
N ILE A 94 3.75 19.35 27.30
CA ILE A 94 4.81 20.24 27.79
C ILE A 94 4.38 21.72 27.76
N ALA A 95 3.66 22.14 26.71
CA ALA A 95 3.14 23.51 26.63
C ALA A 95 2.10 23.80 27.72
N LYS A 96 1.19 22.86 28.00
CA LYS A 96 0.21 22.99 29.10
C LYS A 96 0.91 23.13 30.45
N GLU A 97 1.87 22.26 30.76
CA GLU A 97 2.63 22.31 32.02
C GLU A 97 3.33 23.66 32.21
N ARG A 98 3.94 24.21 31.15
CA ARG A 98 4.58 25.54 31.17
C ARG A 98 3.59 26.68 31.39
N THR A 99 2.38 26.59 30.85
CA THR A 99 1.34 27.61 31.08
C THR A 99 0.78 27.58 32.50
N TYR A 100 0.75 26.42 33.17
CA TYR A 100 0.26 26.31 34.55
C TYR A 100 1.33 26.63 35.60
N GLY A 101 2.62 26.43 35.32
CA GLY A 101 3.73 26.73 36.24
C GLY A 101 4.25 28.18 36.22
N GLY A 102 3.59 29.08 35.48
CA GLY A 102 4.01 30.48 35.28
C GLY A 102 3.21 31.53 36.07
N HIS A 103 2.48 31.14 37.11
CA HIS A 103 1.73 32.03 38.01
C HIS A 103 2.33 32.05 39.42
#